data_AF-A0A2V7REW5-F1
#
_entry.id   AF-A0A2V7REW5-F1
#
_cell.length_a   1.000
_cell.length_b   1.000
_cell.length_c   1.000
_cell.angle_alpha   90.00
_cell.angle_beta   90.00
_cell.angle_gamma   90.00
#
_symmetry.space_group_name_H-M   'P 1'
#
loop_
_entity.id
_entity.type
_entity.pdbx_description
1 polymer ?
#
loop_
_entity_poly.entity_id
_entity_poly.type
_entity_poly.pdbx_seq_one_letter_code
_entity_poly.pdbx_strand_id
1 'polypeptide(L)'
;MRLALHLTATLFFVAAQLVAQSTPLWRYTATAPISFVRVTPVGSVVVATADGLVGLDAESGLVQWKRDDLKSLEPPSYGAIGRSPFATVRVGGQVELIDLVTGATKWRMPPPGDVQPYLPIPERGLFLAYGSNDSLKPVLVAADLATGDVRWEHVQPFHKPPESGGPDYIGLQPAVWVSDSTFILYVSKDGPVLVHAGTGEWLWRADSLQGKKPPAPGRPVKNLLGLGRGHGTMLLVDSVVYVPFERRLQAIRTRDGMPLWAEPPGFPTPITQLEVTPRGIALRGDTGNTGKSWLDLIDPATGASRWRRQVKGLKHVTPFTVSGGRLYVATDQKLLAVSLDDGKATEVRQLAFEGGDEPYQIEPRGSGLLLIGRQNVLLLDSTGAERYHTYHPAPGRSTLGKVALAAVGVLAVAADVAGSILNANDPGSPPIYDPSFSFPKIGERYAASQQARDYVYSVAEEEDSTGHKRPVFLRIHKDDGRVVRRVWLEEKQPEFELDRITGMLYVRDGREVLAFKM
;
A
#
# COMPACT_ATOMS: atom_id res chain seq x y z
N MET A 1 -7.73 -55.05 -51.63
CA MET A 1 -6.30 -54.75 -51.37
C MET A 1 -6.23 -53.49 -50.52
N ARG A 2 -5.64 -53.58 -49.33
CA ARG A 2 -5.50 -52.49 -48.36
C ARG A 2 -4.38 -51.53 -48.80
N LEU A 3 -4.65 -50.24 -48.90
CA LEU A 3 -3.63 -49.19 -48.86
C LEU A 3 -3.54 -48.67 -47.42
N ALA A 4 -2.39 -48.85 -46.78
CA ALA A 4 -2.07 -48.23 -45.51
C ALA A 4 -1.44 -46.87 -45.79
N LEU A 5 -2.06 -45.80 -45.27
CA LEU A 5 -1.52 -44.45 -45.28
C LEU A 5 -0.77 -44.23 -43.95
N HIS A 6 0.54 -44.03 -44.00
CA HIS A 6 1.34 -43.70 -42.82
C HIS A 6 1.14 -42.22 -42.45
N LEU A 7 0.60 -41.97 -41.26
CA LEU A 7 0.61 -40.65 -40.62
C LEU A 7 1.92 -40.51 -39.84
N THR A 8 2.80 -39.61 -40.28
CA THR A 8 3.99 -39.20 -39.53
C THR A 8 3.59 -38.14 -38.51
N ALA A 9 3.56 -38.50 -37.23
CA ALA A 9 3.38 -37.55 -36.14
C ALA A 9 4.70 -36.81 -35.88
N THR A 10 4.76 -35.51 -36.17
CA THR A 10 5.89 -34.66 -35.82
C THR A 10 5.78 -34.26 -34.36
N LEU A 11 6.62 -34.84 -33.49
CA LEU A 11 6.77 -34.39 -32.10
C LEU A 11 7.44 -33.01 -32.09
N PHE A 12 6.73 -31.98 -31.62
CA PHE A 12 7.36 -30.74 -31.18
C PHE A 12 7.98 -30.97 -29.80
N PHE A 13 9.30 -31.18 -29.75
CA PHE A 13 10.06 -31.03 -28.52
C PHE A 13 10.15 -29.53 -28.18
N VAL A 14 9.36 -29.09 -27.20
CA VAL A 14 9.65 -27.82 -26.52
C VAL A 14 10.91 -28.07 -25.70
N ALA A 15 12.05 -27.61 -26.19
CA ALA A 15 13.29 -27.62 -25.43
C ALA A 15 13.08 -26.79 -24.16
N ALA A 16 13.01 -27.43 -23.01
CA ALA A 16 13.12 -26.77 -21.72
C ALA A 16 14.48 -26.06 -21.71
N GLN A 17 14.48 -24.72 -21.78
CA GLN A 17 15.71 -23.96 -21.59
C GLN A 17 16.23 -24.29 -20.19
N LEU A 18 17.42 -24.90 -20.10
CA LEU A 18 18.17 -24.98 -18.85
C LEU A 18 18.45 -23.56 -18.39
N VAL A 19 17.67 -23.07 -17.42
CA VAL A 19 17.91 -21.75 -16.82
C VAL A 19 18.95 -21.95 -15.70
N ALA A 20 20.15 -21.42 -15.93
CA ALA A 20 21.24 -21.43 -14.97
C ALA A 20 20.86 -20.72 -13.66
N GLN A 21 21.46 -21.15 -12.55
CA GLN A 21 21.33 -20.52 -11.24
C GLN A 21 21.60 -19.01 -11.35
N SER A 22 20.70 -18.17 -10.84
CA SER A 22 20.89 -16.73 -10.81
C SER A 22 22.06 -16.41 -9.88
N THR A 23 23.23 -16.06 -10.44
CA THR A 23 24.33 -15.51 -9.66
C THR A 23 23.93 -14.12 -9.14
N PRO A 24 24.15 -13.81 -7.85
CA PRO A 24 23.90 -12.46 -7.36
C PRO A 24 24.79 -11.45 -8.12
N LEU A 25 24.23 -10.29 -8.45
CA LEU A 25 24.96 -9.18 -9.06
C LEU A 25 26.06 -8.68 -8.13
N TRP A 26 25.76 -8.62 -6.83
CA TRP A 26 26.71 -8.29 -5.78
C TRP A 26 26.31 -8.94 -4.46
N ARG A 27 27.28 -9.03 -3.55
CA ARG A 27 27.13 -9.53 -2.19
C ARG A 27 27.70 -8.51 -1.21
N TYR A 28 26.91 -8.16 -0.20
CA TYR A 28 27.37 -7.39 0.95
C TYR A 28 27.35 -8.29 2.19
N THR A 29 28.45 -8.34 2.94
CA THR A 29 28.56 -9.13 4.18
C THR A 29 28.65 -8.16 5.37
N ALA A 30 27.63 -8.18 6.23
CA ALA A 30 27.59 -7.36 7.44
C ALA A 30 28.57 -7.89 8.50
N THR A 31 29.16 -6.98 9.29
CA THR A 31 30.05 -7.32 10.41
C THR A 31 29.28 -7.96 11.57
N ALA A 32 28.02 -7.56 11.76
CA ALA A 32 27.11 -8.02 12.79
C ALA A 32 25.82 -8.61 12.21
N PRO A 33 25.01 -9.34 13.02
CA PRO A 33 23.69 -9.78 12.63
C PRO A 33 22.83 -8.63 12.08
N ILE A 34 22.17 -8.88 10.95
CA ILE A 34 21.24 -7.94 10.33
C ILE A 34 19.91 -7.97 11.10
N SER A 35 19.35 -6.81 11.40
CA SER A 35 17.99 -6.68 11.97
C SER A 35 16.96 -6.55 10.85
N PHE A 36 17.23 -5.71 9.86
CA PHE A 36 16.39 -5.57 8.67
C PHE A 36 17.16 -5.02 7.47
N VAL A 37 16.61 -5.24 6.28
CA VAL A 37 17.01 -4.63 5.01
C VAL A 37 15.83 -3.84 4.46
N ARG A 38 16.04 -2.65 3.88
CA ARG A 38 14.99 -1.85 3.25
C ARG A 38 15.48 -1.21 1.96
N VAL A 39 14.65 -1.24 0.91
CA VAL A 39 14.82 -0.35 -0.25
C VAL A 39 14.26 1.02 0.10
N THR A 40 15.02 2.08 -0.17
CA THR A 40 14.61 3.45 0.10
C THR A 40 13.83 4.07 -1.07
N PRO A 41 13.05 5.14 -0.83
CA PRO A 41 12.42 5.91 -1.91
C PRO A 41 13.40 6.45 -2.95
N VAL A 42 14.66 6.69 -2.57
CA VAL A 42 15.73 7.16 -3.48
C VAL A 42 16.48 6.01 -4.18
N GLY A 43 16.08 4.76 -3.94
CA GLY A 43 16.60 3.56 -4.58
C GLY A 43 17.78 2.90 -3.87
N SER A 44 18.44 3.57 -2.92
CA SER A 44 19.48 2.96 -2.09
C SER A 44 18.94 1.83 -1.21
N VAL A 45 19.82 0.98 -0.71
CA VAL A 45 19.46 -0.09 0.25
C VAL A 45 19.99 0.28 1.63
N VAL A 46 19.14 0.21 2.64
CA VAL A 46 19.51 0.41 4.03
C VAL A 46 19.56 -0.93 4.74
N VAL A 47 20.66 -1.19 5.45
CA VAL A 47 20.87 -2.41 6.26
C VAL A 47 21.08 -2.00 7.71
N ALA A 48 20.15 -2.38 8.58
CA ALA A 48 20.29 -2.21 10.02
C ALA A 48 20.95 -3.45 10.62
N THR A 49 21.91 -3.24 11.51
CA THR A 49 22.66 -4.29 12.19
C THR A 49 22.77 -3.99 13.68
N ALA A 50 23.27 -4.96 14.46
CA ALA A 50 23.60 -4.72 15.86
C ALA A 50 24.69 -3.63 16.06
N ASP A 51 25.53 -3.37 15.05
CA ASP A 51 26.64 -2.41 15.13
C ASP A 51 26.28 -1.00 14.63
N GLY A 52 25.21 -0.86 13.84
CA GLY A 52 24.84 0.41 13.22
C GLY A 52 23.90 0.27 12.02
N LEU A 53 23.61 1.42 11.40
CA LEU A 53 22.83 1.54 10.16
C LEU A 53 23.75 1.85 8.98
N VAL A 54 23.60 1.10 7.88
CA VAL A 54 24.47 1.22 6.69
C VAL A 54 23.62 1.53 5.47
N GLY A 55 24.02 2.53 4.68
CA GLY A 55 23.47 2.82 3.37
C GLY A 55 24.35 2.24 2.27
N LEU A 56 23.76 1.43 1.40
CA LEU A 56 24.40 0.79 0.26
C LEU A 56 23.89 1.40 -1.04
N ASP A 57 24.79 1.50 -2.01
CA ASP A 57 24.41 1.71 -3.39
C ASP A 57 23.67 0.48 -3.94
N ALA A 58 22.57 0.74 -4.63
CA ALA A 58 21.61 -0.28 -5.06
C ALA A 58 22.17 -1.21 -6.14
N GLU A 59 23.04 -0.67 -6.99
CA GLU A 59 23.55 -1.33 -8.20
C GLU A 59 24.87 -2.06 -7.94
N SER A 60 25.71 -1.54 -7.07
CA SER A 60 27.05 -2.08 -6.78
C SER A 60 27.18 -2.76 -5.42
N GLY A 61 26.29 -2.48 -4.47
CA GLY A 61 26.39 -2.96 -3.09
C GLY A 61 27.48 -2.26 -2.25
N LEU A 62 28.12 -1.23 -2.80
CA LEU A 62 29.14 -0.47 -2.10
C LEU A 62 28.53 0.40 -1.01
N VAL A 63 29.20 0.45 0.14
CA VAL A 63 28.81 1.31 1.26
C VAL A 63 28.98 2.78 0.87
N GLN A 64 27.88 3.53 0.93
CA GLN A 64 27.86 4.98 0.68
C GLN A 64 28.03 5.77 1.98
N TRP A 65 27.40 5.30 3.07
CA TRP A 65 27.48 5.92 4.38
C TRP A 65 27.22 4.90 5.50
N LYS A 66 27.65 5.23 6.72
CA LYS A 66 27.45 4.44 7.93
C LYS A 66 27.07 5.34 9.10
N ARG A 67 26.25 4.79 10.00
CA ARG A 67 25.78 5.41 11.26
C ARG A 67 25.95 4.42 12.39
N ASP A 68 27.15 4.37 12.96
CA ASP A 68 27.52 3.48 14.07
C ASP A 68 26.84 3.88 15.40
N ASP A 69 26.24 5.07 15.46
CA ASP A 69 25.41 5.53 16.57
C ASP A 69 23.99 4.91 16.55
N LEU A 70 23.54 4.41 15.39
CA LEU A 70 22.21 3.83 15.19
C LEU A 70 22.23 2.30 15.31
N LYS A 71 22.55 1.81 16.51
CA LYS A 71 22.73 0.38 16.78
C LYS A 71 21.42 -0.35 17.06
N SER A 72 21.34 -1.61 16.62
CA SER A 72 20.25 -2.53 16.96
C SER A 72 18.85 -1.95 16.71
N LEU A 73 18.69 -1.24 15.58
CA LEU A 73 17.39 -0.70 15.21
C LEU A 73 16.43 -1.85 14.88
N GLU A 74 15.28 -1.82 15.55
CA GLU A 74 14.15 -2.69 15.21
C GLU A 74 13.34 -2.08 14.07
N PRO A 75 12.63 -2.89 13.26
CA PRO A 75 11.84 -2.39 12.13
C PRO A 75 10.89 -1.21 12.43
N PRO A 76 10.18 -1.13 13.58
CA PRO A 76 9.30 0.01 13.91
C PRO A 76 10.05 1.30 14.31
N SER A 77 11.37 1.24 14.42
CA SER A 77 12.22 2.40 14.75
C SER A 77 12.77 3.08 13.50
N TYR A 78 12.45 2.60 12.30
CA TYR A 78 12.88 3.16 11.02
C TYR A 78 11.69 3.26 10.05
N GLY A 79 11.42 4.47 9.55
CA GLY A 79 10.34 4.74 8.60
C GLY A 79 10.81 5.58 7.44
N ALA A 80 10.99 4.99 6.25
CA ALA A 80 11.26 5.79 5.06
C ALA A 80 10.03 6.61 4.66
N ILE A 81 10.21 7.91 4.41
CA ILE A 81 9.14 8.81 4.01
C ILE A 81 9.02 8.77 2.49
N GLY A 82 7.97 8.11 1.99
CA GLY A 82 7.68 8.04 0.55
C GLY A 82 7.64 9.42 -0.12
N ARG A 83 8.01 9.51 -1.40
CA ARG A 83 8.12 10.77 -2.16
C ARG A 83 9.12 11.79 -1.59
N SER A 84 10.04 11.37 -0.72
CA SER A 84 11.12 12.21 -0.19
C SER A 84 12.43 11.42 -0.08
N PRO A 85 13.60 12.08 0.04
CA PRO A 85 14.87 11.43 0.32
C PRO A 85 15.10 11.22 1.82
N PHE A 86 14.05 11.22 2.63
CA PHE A 86 14.17 11.23 4.09
C PHE A 86 13.63 9.95 4.72
N ALA A 87 14.16 9.62 5.89
CA ALA A 87 13.59 8.62 6.78
C ALA A 87 13.55 9.15 8.21
N THR A 88 12.59 8.65 8.98
CA THR A 88 12.56 8.80 10.42
C THR A 88 13.32 7.66 11.09
N VAL A 89 14.08 7.99 12.12
CA VAL A 89 14.74 7.01 12.99
C VAL A 89 14.43 7.35 14.45
N ARG A 90 14.01 6.36 15.23
CA ARG A 90 13.72 6.54 16.65
C ARG A 90 14.89 6.10 17.51
N VAL A 91 15.42 7.02 18.31
CA VAL A 91 16.57 6.80 19.20
C VAL A 91 16.28 7.47 20.53
N GLY A 92 16.32 6.71 21.63
CA GLY A 92 16.17 7.28 22.98
C GLY A 92 14.86 8.06 23.22
N GLY A 93 13.76 7.66 22.58
CA GLY A 93 12.46 8.34 22.66
C GLY A 93 12.32 9.58 21.77
N GLN A 94 13.39 9.99 21.08
CA GLN A 94 13.38 11.06 20.09
C GLN A 94 13.23 10.47 18.69
N VAL A 95 12.69 11.27 17.77
CA VAL A 95 12.65 10.92 16.34
C VAL A 95 13.58 11.86 15.59
N GLU A 96 14.58 11.30 14.92
CA GLU A 96 15.47 12.02 14.01
C GLU A 96 14.95 11.88 12.57
N LEU A 97 15.05 12.95 11.79
CA LEU A 97 14.96 12.87 10.34
C LEU A 97 16.38 12.71 9.78
N ILE A 98 16.61 11.69 8.97
CA ILE A 98 17.88 11.45 8.29
C ILE A 98 17.74 11.63 6.77
N ASP A 99 18.80 12.10 6.13
CA ASP A 99 18.93 12.11 4.67
C ASP A 99 19.42 10.75 4.17
N LEU A 100 18.65 10.09 3.31
CA LEU A 100 18.95 8.75 2.80
C LEU A 100 20.06 8.72 1.75
N VAL A 101 20.46 9.88 1.22
CA VAL A 101 21.58 10.01 0.30
C VAL A 101 22.90 10.07 1.07
N THR A 102 22.94 10.80 2.19
CA THR A 102 24.19 11.04 2.95
C THR A 102 24.30 10.27 4.26
N GLY A 103 23.19 9.76 4.80
CA GLY A 103 23.07 9.14 6.12
C GLY A 103 23.07 10.14 7.29
N ALA A 104 23.25 11.44 7.01
CA ALA A 104 23.34 12.47 8.04
C ALA A 104 21.97 12.77 8.66
N THR A 105 21.97 13.04 9.97
CA THR A 105 20.79 13.63 10.63
C THR A 105 20.58 15.05 10.09
N LYS A 106 19.39 15.29 9.56
CA LYS A 106 18.94 16.61 9.08
C LYS A 106 18.51 17.47 10.26
N TRP A 107 17.61 16.94 11.07
CA TRP A 107 17.08 17.59 12.26
C TRP A 107 16.43 16.56 13.18
N ARG A 108 16.13 16.98 14.41
CA ARG A 108 15.32 16.22 15.37
C ARG A 108 13.91 16.78 15.41
N MET A 109 12.94 15.90 15.51
CA MET A 109 11.53 16.24 15.35
C MET A 109 11.05 17.18 16.45
N PRO A 110 10.49 18.36 16.11
CA PRO A 110 9.73 19.13 17.07
C PRO A 110 8.32 18.51 17.23
N PRO A 111 7.75 18.49 18.44
CA PRO A 111 8.29 19.04 19.68
C PRO A 111 9.35 18.14 20.35
N PRO A 112 10.20 18.64 21.26
CA PRO A 112 11.32 17.87 21.83
C PRO A 112 10.91 16.74 22.79
N GLY A 113 9.64 16.61 23.15
CA GLY A 113 9.15 15.52 24.01
C GLY A 113 9.02 14.17 23.29
N ASP A 114 8.30 13.23 23.90
CA ASP A 114 7.91 11.98 23.22
C ASP A 114 6.95 12.34 22.08
N VAL A 115 7.50 12.43 20.86
CA VAL A 115 6.72 12.73 19.67
C VAL A 115 6.00 11.49 19.25
N GLN A 116 4.81 11.31 19.81
CA GLN A 116 3.83 10.44 19.22
C GLN A 116 2.44 11.05 19.25
N PRO A 117 1.81 11.23 18.07
CA PRO A 117 2.23 10.66 16.77
C PRO A 117 2.47 11.71 15.65
N TYR A 118 3.20 11.35 14.56
CA TYR A 118 3.64 12.30 13.49
C TYR A 118 3.31 11.95 12.01
N LEU A 119 2.77 12.90 11.22
CA LEU A 119 2.31 12.76 9.83
C LEU A 119 3.18 13.57 8.85
N PRO A 120 4.04 12.94 8.05
CA PRO A 120 4.75 13.61 6.95
C PRO A 120 3.82 13.86 5.75
N ILE A 121 3.95 15.02 5.11
CA ILE A 121 3.21 15.43 3.91
C ILE A 121 4.19 15.99 2.87
N PRO A 122 5.00 15.12 2.23
CA PRO A 122 6.13 15.53 1.39
C PRO A 122 5.75 16.38 0.18
N GLU A 123 4.62 16.10 -0.45
CA GLU A 123 4.07 16.85 -1.58
C GLU A 123 3.76 18.32 -1.26
N ARG A 124 3.79 18.70 0.02
CA ARG A 124 3.57 20.07 0.51
C ARG A 124 4.74 20.58 1.37
N GLY A 125 5.86 19.85 1.39
CA GLY A 125 7.03 20.17 2.21
C GLY A 125 6.70 20.31 3.70
N LEU A 126 5.65 19.64 4.17
CA LEU A 126 5.08 19.85 5.50
C LEU A 126 5.21 18.58 6.33
N PHE A 127 5.34 18.78 7.63
CA PHE A 127 5.36 17.72 8.62
C PHE A 127 4.51 18.12 9.82
N LEU A 128 3.61 17.24 10.27
CA LEU A 128 2.80 17.46 11.47
C LEU A 128 3.22 16.50 12.57
N ALA A 129 3.47 17.00 13.79
CA ALA A 129 3.82 16.16 14.94
C ALA A 129 3.03 16.55 16.17
N TYR A 130 2.52 15.52 16.87
CA TYR A 130 1.95 15.69 18.19
C TYR A 130 2.89 15.08 19.24
N GLY A 131 3.10 15.80 20.33
CA GLY A 131 3.98 15.40 21.43
C GLY A 131 3.89 16.39 22.57
N SER A 132 4.97 16.57 23.32
CA SER A 132 5.04 17.55 24.42
C SER A 132 6.14 18.57 24.19
N ASN A 133 5.87 19.84 24.48
CA ASN A 133 6.89 20.90 24.48
C ASN A 133 7.74 20.89 25.76
N ASP A 134 8.71 21.81 25.87
CA ASP A 134 9.62 21.91 27.02
C ASP A 134 8.91 22.14 28.36
N SER A 135 7.69 22.68 28.33
CA SER A 135 6.84 22.85 29.52
C SER A 135 5.96 21.62 29.81
N LEU A 136 6.22 20.48 29.15
CA LEU A 136 5.46 19.24 29.24
C LEU A 136 3.98 19.38 28.86
N LYS A 137 3.61 20.43 28.12
CA LYS A 137 2.25 20.58 27.60
C LYS A 137 2.12 19.83 26.29
N PRO A 138 0.98 19.15 26.03
CA PRO A 138 0.75 18.52 24.74
C PRO A 138 0.65 19.59 23.66
N VAL A 139 1.29 19.37 22.52
CA VAL A 139 1.31 20.30 21.39
C VAL A 139 1.11 19.58 20.06
N LEU A 140 0.51 20.27 19.10
CA LEU A 140 0.56 19.91 17.68
C LEU A 140 1.43 20.94 16.97
N VAL A 141 2.53 20.48 16.40
CA VAL A 141 3.49 21.28 15.64
C VAL A 141 3.32 21.00 14.16
N ALA A 142 3.42 22.06 13.35
CA ALA A 142 3.76 21.92 11.94
C ALA A 142 5.14 22.50 11.68
N ALA A 143 5.96 21.75 10.95
CA ALA A 143 7.30 22.13 10.58
C ALA A 143 7.54 21.93 9.08
N ASP A 144 8.51 22.66 8.54
CA ASP A 144 9.04 22.41 7.22
C ASP A 144 9.74 21.03 7.19
N LEU A 145 9.40 20.19 6.22
CA LEU A 145 9.95 18.83 6.14
C LEU A 145 11.46 18.82 5.83
N ALA A 146 11.97 19.80 5.09
CA ALA A 146 13.37 19.82 4.70
C ALA A 146 14.27 20.37 5.81
N THR A 147 13.82 21.42 6.50
CA THR A 147 14.64 22.14 7.50
C THR A 147 14.31 21.80 8.95
N GLY A 148 13.08 21.35 9.23
CA GLY A 148 12.59 21.15 10.59
C GLY A 148 12.13 22.44 11.26
N ASP A 149 12.15 23.57 10.54
CA ASP A 149 11.73 24.86 11.08
C ASP A 149 10.23 24.84 11.40
N VAL A 150 9.90 25.15 12.66
CA VAL A 150 8.51 25.21 13.11
C VAL A 150 7.82 26.38 12.42
N ARG A 151 6.73 26.07 11.69
CA ARG A 151 5.85 27.06 11.05
C ARG A 151 4.83 27.59 12.05
N TRP A 152 4.24 26.69 12.84
CA TRP A 152 3.29 27.03 13.90
C TRP A 152 3.19 25.90 14.94
N GLU A 153 2.73 26.26 16.13
CA GLU A 153 2.50 25.36 17.25
C GLU A 153 1.12 25.65 17.86
N HIS A 154 0.34 24.59 18.11
CA HIS A 154 -0.84 24.64 18.96
C HIS A 154 -0.55 23.99 20.30
N VAL A 155 -0.76 24.72 21.39
CA VAL A 155 -0.67 24.19 22.75
C VAL A 155 -2.03 23.70 23.20
N GLN A 156 -2.07 22.47 23.71
CA GLN A 156 -3.30 21.76 24.10
C GLN A 156 -4.36 21.76 22.98
N PRO A 157 -4.00 21.32 21.75
CA PRO A 157 -4.88 21.44 20.59
C PRO A 157 -6.20 20.70 20.79
N PHE A 158 -6.18 19.54 21.43
CA PHE A 158 -7.34 18.65 21.51
C PHE A 158 -7.79 18.41 22.96
N HIS A 159 -9.11 18.32 23.18
CA HIS A 159 -9.69 17.90 24.45
C HIS A 159 -9.39 16.43 24.74
N LYS A 160 -9.37 15.61 23.69
CA LYS A 160 -8.89 14.23 23.73
C LYS A 160 -7.65 14.11 22.85
N PRO A 161 -6.54 13.54 23.34
CA PRO A 161 -5.33 13.39 22.53
C PRO A 161 -5.62 12.57 21.26
N PRO A 162 -4.77 12.67 20.24
CA PRO A 162 -4.86 11.82 19.06
C PRO A 162 -4.92 10.34 19.45
N GLU A 163 -5.71 9.54 18.74
CA GLU A 163 -5.73 8.09 18.96
C GLU A 163 -4.41 7.52 18.42
N SER A 164 -3.55 7.00 19.30
CA SER A 164 -2.22 6.52 18.91
C SER A 164 -2.29 5.14 18.23
N GLY A 165 -1.93 5.13 16.95
CA GLY A 165 -1.82 3.94 16.12
C GLY A 165 -0.39 3.37 16.07
N GLY A 166 0.29 3.22 17.21
CA GLY A 166 1.70 2.80 17.22
C GLY A 166 2.66 3.87 16.65
N PRO A 167 3.97 3.57 16.59
CA PRO A 167 5.03 4.56 16.36
C PRO A 167 5.02 5.27 15.00
N ASP A 168 4.30 4.76 13.99
CA ASP A 168 4.47 5.18 12.60
C ASP A 168 3.19 5.61 11.88
N TYR A 169 2.07 5.84 12.60
CA TYR A 169 0.80 6.32 12.01
C TYR A 169 0.30 5.61 10.74
N ILE A 170 0.78 4.40 10.46
CA ILE A 170 0.33 3.57 9.33
C ILE A 170 -1.19 3.29 9.42
N GLY A 171 -1.84 3.65 10.53
CA GLY A 171 -3.29 3.66 10.70
C GLY A 171 -3.96 5.02 10.94
N LEU A 172 -3.40 6.15 10.53
CA LEU A 172 -4.19 7.41 10.44
C LEU A 172 -4.71 7.66 9.04
N GLN A 173 -5.80 8.42 8.94
CA GLN A 173 -6.18 9.04 7.68
C GLN A 173 -5.08 10.01 7.20
N PRO A 174 -4.81 10.06 5.90
CA PRO A 174 -4.05 11.16 5.33
C PRO A 174 -4.80 12.49 5.54
N ALA A 175 -4.06 13.59 5.57
CA ALA A 175 -4.64 14.92 5.48
C ALA A 175 -5.31 15.10 4.11
N VAL A 176 -6.54 15.61 4.09
CA VAL A 176 -7.28 15.85 2.85
C VAL A 176 -7.18 17.32 2.48
N TRP A 177 -6.40 17.62 1.44
CA TRP A 177 -6.22 18.99 0.96
C TRP A 177 -7.48 19.48 0.24
N VAL A 178 -8.03 20.59 0.73
CA VAL A 178 -9.23 21.25 0.19
C VAL A 178 -8.84 22.38 -0.79
N SER A 179 -7.66 22.96 -0.59
CA SER A 179 -7.05 23.98 -1.45
C SER A 179 -5.53 23.88 -1.33
N ASP A 180 -4.79 24.83 -1.93
CA ASP A 180 -3.33 24.91 -1.75
C ASP A 180 -2.89 25.33 -0.35
N SER A 181 -3.78 25.95 0.43
CA SER A 181 -3.45 26.48 1.76
C SER A 181 -4.26 25.87 2.90
N THR A 182 -5.19 24.96 2.63
CA THR A 182 -6.06 24.37 3.66
C THR A 182 -6.22 22.87 3.52
N PHE A 183 -6.18 22.15 4.64
CA PHE A 183 -6.41 20.71 4.68
C PHE A 183 -7.29 20.31 5.87
N ILE A 184 -8.00 19.19 5.70
CA ILE A 184 -8.79 18.56 6.74
C ILE A 184 -7.94 17.51 7.44
N LEU A 185 -7.89 17.61 8.77
CA LEU A 185 -7.20 16.69 9.67
C LEU A 185 -8.22 16.00 10.58
N TYR A 186 -8.14 14.67 10.69
CA TYR A 186 -8.97 13.92 11.64
C TYR A 186 -8.11 12.89 12.38
N VAL A 187 -7.62 13.29 13.57
CA VAL A 187 -6.64 12.51 14.34
C VAL A 187 -7.04 12.28 15.80
N SER A 188 -8.02 13.03 16.30
CA SER A 188 -8.54 12.91 17.65
C SER A 188 -10.07 12.76 17.65
N LYS A 189 -10.62 12.38 18.81
CA LYS A 189 -12.07 12.29 19.02
C LYS A 189 -12.77 13.66 19.06
N ASP A 190 -12.07 14.77 18.86
CA ASP A 190 -12.70 16.08 18.76
C ASP A 190 -13.41 16.27 17.42
N GLY A 191 -13.10 15.45 16.42
CA GLY A 191 -13.70 15.49 15.08
C GLY A 191 -12.75 16.07 14.02
N PRO A 192 -13.15 16.04 12.75
CA PRO A 192 -12.38 16.66 11.66
C PRO A 192 -12.26 18.17 11.84
N VAL A 193 -11.07 18.72 11.58
CA VAL A 193 -10.80 20.15 11.59
C VAL A 193 -10.24 20.60 10.25
N LEU A 194 -10.69 21.74 9.74
CA LEU A 194 -10.03 22.41 8.62
C LEU A 194 -8.97 23.36 9.16
N VAL A 195 -7.74 23.17 8.70
CA VAL A 195 -6.56 23.90 9.15
C VAL A 195 -5.98 24.69 7.99
N HIS A 196 -5.65 25.97 8.22
CA HIS A 196 -4.82 26.74 7.31
C HIS A 196 -3.34 26.35 7.48
N ALA A 197 -2.73 25.79 6.43
CA ALA A 197 -1.42 25.16 6.49
C ALA A 197 -0.27 26.13 6.83
N GLY A 198 -0.38 27.40 6.42
CA GLY A 198 0.66 28.40 6.67
C GLY A 198 0.63 29.00 8.06
N THR A 199 -0.55 29.18 8.65
CA THR A 199 -0.74 29.90 9.93
C THR A 199 -1.11 28.97 11.08
N GLY A 200 -1.56 27.75 10.77
CA GLY A 200 -2.12 26.82 11.74
C GLY A 200 -3.55 27.17 12.14
N GLU A 201 -4.16 28.23 11.62
CA GLU A 201 -5.50 28.64 12.02
C GLU A 201 -6.53 27.53 11.81
N TRP A 202 -7.36 27.30 12.83
CA TRP A 202 -8.48 26.35 12.77
C TRP A 202 -9.71 27.08 12.26
N LEU A 203 -10.04 26.86 10.99
CA LEU A 203 -11.10 27.58 10.31
C LEU A 203 -12.49 27.07 10.72
N TRP A 204 -12.62 25.77 10.94
CA TRP A 204 -13.80 25.15 11.55
C TRP A 204 -13.48 23.76 12.10
N ARG A 205 -14.38 23.27 12.95
CA ARG A 205 -14.43 21.87 13.41
C ARG A 205 -15.80 21.28 13.10
N ALA A 206 -15.81 20.05 12.60
CA ALA A 206 -17.06 19.35 12.31
C ALA A 206 -17.60 18.64 13.56
N ASP A 207 -18.47 19.33 14.30
CA ASP A 207 -19.07 18.82 15.55
C ASP A 207 -19.94 17.57 15.33
N SER A 208 -20.42 17.34 14.11
CA SER A 208 -21.21 16.14 13.77
C SER A 208 -20.46 14.81 14.00
N LEU A 209 -19.13 14.84 14.13
CA LEU A 209 -18.30 13.68 14.46
C LEU A 209 -17.56 13.81 15.80
N GLN A 210 -17.98 14.75 16.66
CA GLN A 210 -17.42 14.86 18.01
C GLN A 210 -17.64 13.56 18.80
N GLY A 211 -16.62 13.12 19.53
CA GLY A 211 -16.59 11.87 20.27
C GLY A 211 -16.35 10.63 19.42
N LYS A 212 -16.38 10.72 18.09
CA LYS A 212 -16.17 9.60 17.17
C LYS A 212 -14.68 9.35 16.96
N LYS A 213 -14.31 8.06 16.92
CA LYS A 213 -12.93 7.66 16.67
C LYS A 213 -12.56 7.99 15.21
N PRO A 214 -11.38 8.61 14.99
CA PRO A 214 -10.83 8.75 13.65
C PRO A 214 -10.81 7.39 12.92
N PRO A 215 -11.22 7.34 11.65
CA PRO A 215 -11.19 6.12 10.86
C PRO A 215 -9.75 5.73 10.55
N ALA A 216 -9.23 4.67 11.14
CA ALA A 216 -7.89 4.20 10.83
C ALA A 216 -7.92 3.35 9.55
N PRO A 217 -7.14 3.66 8.48
CA PRO A 217 -6.80 2.62 7.51
C PRO A 217 -6.15 1.48 8.28
N GLY A 218 -6.52 0.24 7.97
CA GLY A 218 -6.20 -0.88 8.87
C GLY A 218 -4.69 -1.07 9.03
N ARG A 219 -4.27 -1.77 10.09
CA ARG A 219 -2.83 -1.99 10.35
C ARG A 219 -2.29 -3.15 9.53
N PRO A 220 -1.08 -3.09 8.95
CA PRO A 220 -0.47 -4.25 8.30
C PRO A 220 -0.61 -5.50 9.18
N VAL A 221 -1.23 -6.55 8.65
CA VAL A 221 -1.41 -7.79 9.41
C VAL A 221 -0.17 -8.65 9.20
N LYS A 222 0.45 -9.09 10.30
CA LYS A 222 1.55 -10.06 10.24
C LYS A 222 1.11 -11.28 9.42
N ASN A 223 1.85 -11.60 8.37
CA ASN A 223 1.61 -12.71 7.42
C ASN A 223 0.47 -12.52 6.41
N LEU A 224 -0.02 -11.29 6.19
CA LEU A 224 -0.93 -10.97 5.09
C LEU A 224 -0.40 -9.76 4.30
N LEU A 225 -0.46 -9.81 2.96
CA LEU A 225 -0.10 -8.72 2.05
C LEU A 225 -1.02 -7.47 2.16
N GLY A 226 -1.86 -7.39 3.19
CA GLY A 226 -2.86 -6.34 3.37
C GLY A 226 -2.65 -5.57 4.68
N LEU A 227 -2.95 -4.27 4.60
CA LEU A 227 -3.46 -3.53 5.75
C LEU A 227 -4.66 -4.31 6.32
N GLY A 228 -4.75 -4.36 7.63
CA GLY A 228 -5.78 -5.08 8.36
C GLY A 228 -7.15 -4.49 8.14
N ARG A 229 -8.14 -5.00 8.87
CA ARG A 229 -9.50 -4.50 8.83
C ARG A 229 -9.50 -3.05 9.33
N GLY A 230 -9.60 -2.07 8.43
CA GLY A 230 -9.74 -0.67 8.76
C GLY A 230 -10.48 0.08 7.67
N HIS A 231 -10.71 1.37 7.90
CA HIS A 231 -11.55 2.18 7.05
C HIS A 231 -10.87 2.53 5.72
N GLY A 232 -11.68 2.72 4.68
CA GLY A 232 -11.25 3.43 3.48
C GLY A 232 -10.86 4.87 3.83
N THR A 233 -10.20 5.53 2.89
CA THR A 233 -9.75 6.89 3.13
C THR A 233 -10.87 7.91 2.97
N MET A 234 -10.73 9.05 3.66
CA MET A 234 -11.61 10.20 3.43
C MET A 234 -11.55 10.60 1.96
N LEU A 235 -12.73 10.81 1.37
CA LEU A 235 -12.89 11.09 -0.05
C LEU A 235 -13.40 12.52 -0.22
N LEU A 236 -12.66 13.37 -0.92
CA LEU A 236 -13.08 14.73 -1.27
C LEU A 236 -13.67 14.74 -2.67
N VAL A 237 -14.90 15.25 -2.81
CA VAL A 237 -15.59 15.44 -4.11
C VAL A 237 -16.39 16.73 -4.01
N ASP A 238 -16.29 17.61 -5.01
CA ASP A 238 -17.15 18.80 -5.15
C ASP A 238 -17.34 19.61 -3.85
N SER A 239 -16.24 19.92 -3.13
CA SER A 239 -16.26 20.65 -1.85
C SER A 239 -17.01 19.94 -0.71
N VAL A 240 -17.11 18.61 -0.77
CA VAL A 240 -17.65 17.74 0.28
C VAL A 240 -16.65 16.65 0.59
N VAL A 241 -16.29 16.51 1.87
CA VAL A 241 -15.49 15.36 2.33
C VAL A 241 -16.42 14.27 2.88
N TYR A 242 -16.27 13.08 2.34
CA TYR A 242 -16.93 11.86 2.77
C TYR A 242 -16.03 11.14 3.76
N VAL A 243 -16.43 11.17 5.03
CA VAL A 243 -15.65 10.65 6.17
C VAL A 243 -16.25 9.33 6.63
N PRO A 244 -15.62 8.18 6.33
CA PRO A 244 -16.05 6.91 6.90
C PRO A 244 -15.77 6.94 8.40
N PHE A 245 -16.64 6.38 9.23
CA PHE A 245 -16.40 6.24 10.67
C PHE A 245 -17.25 5.10 11.22
N GLU A 246 -16.73 4.33 12.17
CA GLU A 246 -17.43 3.17 12.73
C GLU A 246 -18.00 2.27 11.60
N ARG A 247 -19.33 2.26 11.41
CA ARG A 247 -20.05 1.59 10.31
C ARG A 247 -20.96 2.57 9.54
N ARG A 248 -20.54 3.82 9.43
CA ARG A 248 -21.31 4.91 8.85
C ARG A 248 -20.41 5.72 7.91
N LEU A 249 -21.03 6.56 7.10
CA LEU A 249 -20.36 7.56 6.27
C LEU A 249 -21.00 8.91 6.57
N GLN A 250 -20.21 9.94 6.82
CA GLN A 250 -20.72 11.31 6.92
C GLN A 250 -20.21 12.14 5.75
N ALA A 251 -21.05 13.01 5.21
CA ALA A 251 -20.66 14.03 4.25
C ALA A 251 -20.55 15.37 4.96
N ILE A 252 -19.40 16.03 4.85
CA ILE A 252 -19.10 17.29 5.53
C ILE A 252 -18.75 18.33 4.46
N ARG A 253 -19.46 19.46 4.47
CA ARG A 253 -19.15 20.57 3.56
C ARG A 253 -17.83 21.20 3.95
N THR A 254 -16.93 21.37 2.99
CA THR A 254 -15.61 21.93 3.27
C THR A 254 -15.64 23.42 3.63
N ARG A 255 -16.70 24.14 3.25
CA ARG A 255 -16.84 25.58 3.49
C ARG A 255 -17.06 25.94 4.97
N ASP A 256 -17.75 25.09 5.73
CA ASP A 256 -18.25 25.43 7.07
C ASP A 256 -18.24 24.27 8.07
N GLY A 257 -17.78 23.07 7.67
CA GLY A 257 -17.74 21.90 8.55
C GLY A 257 -19.11 21.33 8.91
N MET A 258 -20.20 21.88 8.35
CA MET A 258 -21.54 21.39 8.64
C MET A 258 -21.80 20.09 7.88
N PRO A 259 -22.56 19.17 8.48
CA PRO A 259 -22.94 17.95 7.79
C PRO A 259 -23.87 18.27 6.61
N LEU A 260 -23.60 17.67 5.46
CA LEU A 260 -24.50 17.72 4.31
C LEU A 260 -25.74 16.86 4.56
N TRP A 261 -25.56 15.73 5.25
CA TRP A 261 -26.64 14.81 5.60
C TRP A 261 -27.03 15.00 7.07
N ALA A 262 -28.33 15.17 7.33
CA ALA A 262 -28.84 15.30 8.70
C ALA A 262 -28.49 14.06 9.55
N GLU A 263 -28.59 12.86 8.95
CA GLU A 263 -28.22 11.60 9.59
C GLU A 263 -27.31 10.78 8.67
N PRO A 264 -26.12 10.37 9.12
CA PRO A 264 -25.23 9.57 8.29
C PRO A 264 -25.78 8.15 8.06
N PRO A 265 -25.79 7.62 6.83
CA PRO A 265 -26.25 6.26 6.55
C PRO A 265 -25.44 5.20 7.30
N GLY A 266 -26.11 4.11 7.69
CA GLY A 266 -25.50 2.96 8.37
C GLY A 266 -25.25 1.78 7.44
N PHE A 267 -24.14 1.09 7.66
CA PHE A 267 -23.67 -0.03 6.82
C PHE A 267 -23.44 -1.32 7.62
N PRO A 268 -23.42 -2.50 6.97
CA PRO A 268 -23.23 -3.79 7.65
C PRO A 268 -21.87 -3.98 8.36
N THR A 269 -20.80 -3.39 7.85
CA THR A 269 -19.44 -3.43 8.41
C THR A 269 -18.73 -2.10 8.13
N PRO A 270 -17.54 -1.84 8.70
CA PRO A 270 -16.75 -0.65 8.34
C PRO A 270 -16.53 -0.58 6.82
N ILE A 271 -16.60 0.64 6.29
CA ILE A 271 -16.39 0.93 4.89
C ILE A 271 -14.89 0.84 4.62
N THR A 272 -14.46 -0.02 3.71
CA THR A 272 -13.05 -0.31 3.42
C THR A 272 -12.59 0.17 2.04
N GLN A 273 -13.52 0.61 1.19
CA GLN A 273 -13.24 1.26 -0.09
C GLN A 273 -14.38 2.22 -0.44
N LEU A 274 -14.02 3.39 -0.95
CA LEU A 274 -14.92 4.39 -1.51
C LEU A 274 -14.33 4.84 -2.85
N GLU A 275 -15.16 4.98 -3.88
CA GLU A 275 -14.72 5.45 -5.20
C GLU A 275 -15.83 6.29 -5.85
N VAL A 276 -15.46 7.40 -6.48
CA VAL A 276 -16.40 8.23 -7.25
C VAL A 276 -16.71 7.54 -8.57
N THR A 277 -17.99 7.49 -8.93
CA THR A 277 -18.45 6.96 -10.22
C THR A 277 -19.38 7.98 -10.89
N PRO A 278 -19.63 7.86 -12.20
CA PRO A 278 -20.61 8.70 -12.89
C PRO A 278 -22.04 8.60 -12.34
N ARG A 279 -22.33 7.61 -11.48
CA ARG A 279 -23.65 7.37 -10.89
C ARG A 279 -23.70 7.69 -9.39
N GLY A 280 -22.61 8.08 -8.76
CA GLY A 280 -22.54 8.32 -7.31
C GLY A 280 -21.28 7.71 -6.69
N ILE A 281 -21.29 7.51 -5.37
CA ILE A 281 -20.11 6.98 -4.67
C ILE A 281 -20.30 5.48 -4.43
N ALA A 282 -19.44 4.67 -5.04
CA ALA A 282 -19.41 3.24 -4.85
C ALA A 282 -18.69 2.91 -3.54
N LEU A 283 -19.27 1.98 -2.76
CA LEU A 283 -18.80 1.61 -1.44
C LEU A 283 -18.59 0.10 -1.36
N ARG A 284 -17.56 -0.30 -0.63
CA ARG A 284 -17.33 -1.67 -0.18
C ARG A 284 -17.08 -1.68 1.32
N GLY A 285 -17.62 -2.69 1.99
CA GLY A 285 -17.14 -3.08 3.30
C GLY A 285 -16.61 -4.51 3.29
N ASP A 286 -15.57 -4.76 4.08
CA ASP A 286 -15.00 -6.09 4.27
C ASP A 286 -15.87 -6.95 5.20
N THR A 287 -15.62 -8.25 5.17
CA THR A 287 -16.24 -9.34 5.92
C THR A 287 -16.41 -9.09 7.41
N GLY A 288 -15.55 -8.27 8.04
CA GLY A 288 -15.55 -8.05 9.49
C GLY A 288 -15.58 -9.37 10.28
N ASN A 289 -16.29 -9.39 11.41
CA ASN A 289 -16.57 -10.64 12.16
C ASN A 289 -17.66 -11.51 11.52
N THR A 290 -18.30 -11.02 10.44
CA THR A 290 -19.47 -11.67 9.83
C THR A 290 -19.10 -12.67 8.74
N GLY A 291 -17.84 -12.65 8.27
CA GLY A 291 -17.39 -13.45 7.14
C GLY A 291 -17.99 -13.03 5.79
N LYS A 292 -18.72 -11.91 5.74
CA LYS A 292 -19.52 -11.47 4.58
C LYS A 292 -19.32 -9.99 4.26
N SER A 293 -18.87 -9.69 3.05
CA SER A 293 -18.73 -8.35 2.50
C SER A 293 -20.03 -7.86 1.87
N TRP A 294 -20.04 -6.57 1.54
CA TRP A 294 -21.15 -5.89 0.88
C TRP A 294 -20.67 -4.80 -0.07
N LEU A 295 -21.52 -4.46 -1.03
CA LEU A 295 -21.34 -3.36 -1.97
C LEU A 295 -22.59 -2.49 -1.95
N ASP A 296 -22.39 -1.19 -2.15
CA ASP A 296 -23.47 -0.23 -2.35
C ASP A 296 -23.04 0.89 -3.30
N LEU A 297 -24.02 1.61 -3.84
CA LEU A 297 -23.82 2.88 -4.53
C LEU A 297 -24.74 3.91 -3.87
N ILE A 298 -24.15 4.99 -3.37
CA ILE A 298 -24.92 6.05 -2.70
C ILE A 298 -25.04 7.31 -3.54
N ASP A 299 -26.12 8.04 -3.31
CA ASP A 299 -26.29 9.40 -3.81
C ASP A 299 -25.43 10.36 -2.97
N PRO A 300 -24.45 11.05 -3.57
CA PRO A 300 -23.57 11.97 -2.85
C PRO A 300 -24.32 13.13 -2.15
N ALA A 301 -25.47 13.54 -2.68
CA ALA A 301 -26.24 14.65 -2.15
C ALA A 301 -27.06 14.27 -0.91
N THR A 302 -27.54 13.02 -0.82
CA THR A 302 -28.49 12.59 0.22
C THR A 302 -27.97 11.48 1.13
N GLY A 303 -26.91 10.78 0.73
CA GLY A 303 -26.38 9.60 1.43
C GLY A 303 -27.26 8.36 1.29
N ALA A 304 -28.38 8.46 0.57
CA ALA A 304 -29.27 7.34 0.32
C ALA A 304 -28.65 6.35 -0.66
N SER A 305 -28.90 5.05 -0.46
CA SER A 305 -28.56 4.03 -1.45
C SER A 305 -29.36 4.29 -2.74
N ARG A 306 -28.68 4.28 -3.88
CA ARG A 306 -29.29 4.33 -5.21
C ARG A 306 -29.80 2.96 -5.65
N TRP A 307 -29.22 1.90 -5.13
CA TRP A 307 -29.65 0.54 -5.43
C TRP A 307 -30.85 0.17 -4.58
N ARG A 308 -31.87 -0.45 -5.19
CA ARG A 308 -33.06 -0.93 -4.45
C ARG A 308 -32.69 -1.92 -3.34
N ARG A 309 -31.61 -2.69 -3.55
CA ARG A 309 -31.05 -3.62 -2.59
C ARG A 309 -29.53 -3.61 -2.71
N GLN A 310 -28.86 -3.41 -1.58
CA GLN A 310 -27.41 -3.61 -1.45
C GLN A 310 -27.01 -5.04 -1.83
N VAL A 311 -25.86 -5.19 -2.51
CA VAL A 311 -25.27 -6.51 -2.75
C VAL A 311 -24.60 -6.96 -1.45
N LYS A 312 -25.04 -8.07 -0.88
CA LYS A 312 -24.62 -8.55 0.45
C LYS A 312 -24.31 -10.03 0.43
N GLY A 313 -23.60 -10.48 1.47
CA GLY A 313 -23.38 -11.90 1.71
C GLY A 313 -22.25 -12.51 0.89
N LEU A 314 -21.41 -11.67 0.29
CA LEU A 314 -20.27 -12.11 -0.50
C LEU A 314 -19.14 -12.57 0.41
N LYS A 315 -18.61 -13.77 0.20
CA LYS A 315 -17.44 -14.27 0.94
C LYS A 315 -16.16 -13.82 0.23
N HIS A 316 -15.14 -13.43 0.99
CA HIS A 316 -13.81 -13.04 0.50
C HIS A 316 -13.82 -12.17 -0.75
N VAL A 317 -13.99 -10.85 -0.61
CA VAL A 317 -14.15 -9.95 -1.78
C VAL A 317 -12.90 -9.11 -1.97
N THR A 318 -12.37 -9.08 -3.18
CA THR A 318 -11.29 -8.15 -3.57
C THR A 318 -11.72 -6.69 -3.36
N PRO A 319 -10.79 -5.71 -3.36
CA PRO A 319 -11.15 -4.36 -3.77
C PRO A 319 -11.88 -4.41 -5.11
N PHE A 320 -12.86 -3.54 -5.31
CA PHE A 320 -13.54 -3.47 -6.60
C PHE A 320 -12.76 -2.59 -7.57
N THR A 321 -13.04 -2.78 -8.87
CA THR A 321 -12.68 -1.83 -9.91
C THR A 321 -13.91 -1.45 -10.73
N VAL A 322 -13.97 -0.21 -11.21
CA VAL A 322 -15.08 0.29 -12.02
C VAL A 322 -14.65 0.38 -13.49
N SER A 323 -15.44 -0.21 -14.39
CA SER A 323 -15.22 -0.12 -15.84
C SER A 323 -16.53 -0.30 -16.59
N GLY A 324 -16.74 0.47 -17.67
CA GLY A 324 -17.89 0.30 -18.57
C GLY A 324 -19.26 0.37 -17.88
N GLY A 325 -19.42 1.23 -16.88
CA GLY A 325 -20.69 1.38 -16.12
C GLY A 325 -20.96 0.23 -15.14
N ARG A 326 -19.95 -0.61 -14.85
CA ARG A 326 -20.05 -1.73 -13.94
C ARG A 326 -18.93 -1.70 -12.90
N LEU A 327 -19.23 -2.24 -11.73
CA LEU A 327 -18.28 -2.52 -10.68
C LEU A 327 -17.95 -4.02 -10.71
N TYR A 328 -16.67 -4.37 -10.73
CA TYR A 328 -16.20 -5.76 -10.75
C TYR A 328 -15.56 -6.13 -9.42
N VAL A 329 -15.94 -7.29 -8.90
CA VAL A 329 -15.31 -7.92 -7.73
C VAL A 329 -15.11 -9.40 -7.95
N ALA A 330 -13.99 -9.93 -7.47
CA ALA A 330 -13.81 -11.37 -7.35
C ALA A 330 -14.15 -11.82 -5.93
N THR A 331 -14.84 -12.96 -5.84
CA THR A 331 -14.97 -13.76 -4.63
C THR A 331 -14.01 -14.95 -4.67
N ASP A 332 -14.02 -15.78 -3.62
CA ASP A 332 -13.37 -17.10 -3.62
C ASP A 332 -13.78 -18.01 -4.80
N GLN A 333 -15.02 -17.91 -5.28
CA GLN A 333 -15.61 -18.83 -6.25
C GLN A 333 -15.99 -18.21 -7.59
N LYS A 334 -16.11 -16.87 -7.69
CA LYS A 334 -16.65 -16.24 -8.89
C LYS A 334 -16.26 -14.79 -9.07
N LEU A 335 -16.22 -14.38 -10.33
CA LEU A 335 -16.16 -12.98 -10.73
C LEU A 335 -17.59 -12.46 -10.90
N LEU A 336 -17.89 -11.35 -10.22
CA LEU A 336 -19.18 -10.66 -10.32
C LEU A 336 -19.00 -9.32 -11.01
N ALA A 337 -19.94 -8.98 -11.89
CA ALA A 337 -20.15 -7.64 -12.41
C ALA A 337 -21.45 -7.08 -11.85
N VAL A 338 -21.37 -5.92 -11.20
CA VAL A 338 -22.50 -5.22 -10.59
C VAL A 338 -22.78 -3.98 -11.42
N SER A 339 -23.99 -3.89 -11.98
CA SER A 339 -24.46 -2.71 -12.70
C SER A 339 -24.51 -1.49 -11.78
N LEU A 340 -23.91 -0.37 -12.19
CA LEU A 340 -23.99 0.86 -11.41
C LEU A 340 -25.41 1.45 -11.42
N ASP A 341 -26.22 1.18 -12.44
CA ASP A 341 -27.55 1.77 -12.59
C ASP A 341 -28.57 1.21 -11.58
N ASP A 342 -28.50 -0.08 -11.27
CA ASP A 342 -29.54 -0.78 -10.49
C ASP A 342 -29.02 -1.75 -9.43
N GLY A 343 -27.70 -1.95 -9.33
CA GLY A 343 -27.08 -2.86 -8.36
C GLY A 343 -27.26 -4.33 -8.71
N LYS A 344 -27.72 -4.65 -9.93
CA LYS A 344 -27.87 -6.03 -10.36
C LYS A 344 -26.49 -6.69 -10.48
N ALA A 345 -26.21 -7.63 -9.57
CA ALA A 345 -25.04 -8.47 -9.63
C ALA A 345 -25.27 -9.62 -10.63
N THR A 346 -24.35 -9.76 -11.57
CA THR A 346 -24.31 -10.84 -12.57
C THR A 346 -23.02 -11.62 -12.41
N GLU A 347 -23.10 -12.94 -12.46
CA GLU A 347 -21.92 -13.78 -12.51
C GLU A 347 -21.31 -13.69 -13.90
N VAL A 348 -20.03 -13.30 -13.97
CA VAL A 348 -19.25 -13.25 -15.20
C VAL A 348 -18.67 -14.63 -15.48
N ARG A 349 -18.03 -15.24 -14.47
CA ARG A 349 -17.57 -16.63 -14.50
C ARG A 349 -17.38 -17.19 -13.10
N GLN A 350 -17.36 -18.51 -13.01
CA GLN A 350 -16.76 -19.22 -11.89
C GLN A 350 -15.22 -19.12 -11.96
N LEU A 351 -14.60 -18.98 -10.79
CA LEU A 351 -13.17 -18.92 -10.60
C LEU A 351 -12.69 -20.23 -9.99
N ALA A 352 -11.58 -20.75 -10.51
CA ALA A 352 -10.96 -21.99 -10.06
C ALA A 352 -9.47 -21.74 -9.78
N PHE A 353 -9.17 -20.90 -8.79
CA PHE A 353 -7.79 -20.65 -8.37
C PHE A 353 -7.21 -21.93 -7.74
N GLU A 354 -6.00 -22.30 -8.18
CA GLU A 354 -5.36 -23.54 -7.77
C GLU A 354 -4.69 -23.41 -6.39
N GLY A 355 -4.47 -24.55 -5.72
CA GLY A 355 -3.75 -24.60 -4.44
C GLY A 355 -4.52 -24.04 -3.23
N GLY A 356 -5.84 -23.86 -3.34
CA GLY A 356 -6.64 -23.20 -2.29
C GLY A 356 -6.37 -21.70 -2.17
N ASP A 357 -5.78 -21.11 -3.21
CA ASP A 357 -5.55 -19.68 -3.34
C ASP A 357 -6.86 -18.94 -3.68
N GLU A 358 -6.85 -17.63 -3.49
CA GLU A 358 -7.98 -16.76 -3.72
C GLU A 358 -7.48 -15.44 -4.32
N PRO A 359 -8.24 -14.80 -5.23
CA PRO A 359 -7.86 -13.50 -5.75
C PRO A 359 -7.91 -12.47 -4.62
N TYR A 360 -6.82 -11.73 -4.43
CA TYR A 360 -6.78 -10.60 -3.50
C TYR A 360 -6.89 -9.25 -4.22
N GLN A 361 -6.69 -9.22 -5.54
CA GLN A 361 -6.73 -8.01 -6.34
C GLN A 361 -7.36 -8.26 -7.72
N ILE A 362 -8.04 -7.23 -8.23
CA ILE A 362 -8.52 -7.13 -9.60
C ILE A 362 -8.03 -5.80 -10.19
N GLU A 363 -7.54 -5.83 -11.43
CA GLU A 363 -7.05 -4.66 -12.16
C GLU A 363 -7.67 -4.62 -13.57
N PRO A 364 -8.10 -3.45 -14.07
CA PRO A 364 -8.36 -3.27 -15.50
C PRO A 364 -7.06 -3.44 -16.30
N ARG A 365 -7.12 -4.19 -17.40
CA ARG A 365 -5.97 -4.38 -18.30
C ARG A 365 -6.44 -4.34 -19.76
N GLY A 366 -6.29 -3.18 -20.39
CA GLY A 366 -6.89 -2.92 -21.70
C GLY A 366 -8.42 -3.06 -21.64
N SER A 367 -9.00 -3.91 -22.50
CA SER A 367 -10.42 -4.24 -22.47
C SER A 367 -10.78 -5.39 -21.51
N GLY A 368 -9.79 -5.98 -20.84
CA GLY A 368 -9.91 -7.16 -19.98
C GLY A 368 -9.77 -6.85 -18.50
N LEU A 369 -9.81 -7.92 -17.70
CA LEU A 369 -9.66 -7.88 -16.24
C LEU A 369 -8.59 -8.87 -15.81
N LEU A 370 -7.59 -8.38 -15.09
CA LEU A 370 -6.54 -9.19 -14.48
C LEU A 370 -6.91 -9.47 -13.03
N LEU A 371 -6.96 -10.74 -12.64
CA LEU A 371 -7.15 -11.20 -11.28
C LEU A 371 -5.83 -11.74 -10.75
N ILE A 372 -5.43 -11.29 -9.56
CA ILE A 372 -4.16 -11.63 -8.94
C ILE A 372 -4.43 -12.31 -7.60
N GLY A 373 -3.93 -13.54 -7.47
CA GLY A 373 -3.85 -14.31 -6.22
C GLY A 373 -2.41 -14.39 -5.73
N ARG A 374 -2.17 -15.13 -4.64
CA ARG A 374 -0.81 -15.32 -4.12
C ARG A 374 0.03 -16.20 -5.04
N GLN A 375 -0.62 -17.14 -5.70
CA GLN A 375 -0.01 -18.17 -6.54
C GLN A 375 -0.63 -18.26 -7.93
N ASN A 376 -1.76 -17.59 -8.15
CA ASN A 376 -2.47 -17.57 -9.41
C ASN A 376 -2.44 -16.17 -10.04
N VAL A 377 -2.30 -16.11 -11.36
CA VAL A 377 -2.53 -14.91 -12.16
C VAL A 377 -3.44 -15.28 -13.33
N LEU A 378 -4.58 -14.60 -13.44
CA LEU A 378 -5.62 -14.89 -14.42
C LEU A 378 -6.01 -13.62 -15.17
N LEU A 379 -5.81 -13.60 -16.50
CA LEU A 379 -6.30 -12.52 -17.35
C LEU A 379 -7.54 -12.97 -18.11
N LEU A 380 -8.59 -12.17 -18.01
CA LEU A 380 -9.85 -12.36 -18.73
C LEU A 380 -10.01 -11.29 -19.81
N ASP A 381 -10.70 -11.63 -20.90
CA ASP A 381 -11.15 -10.66 -21.88
C ASP A 381 -12.45 -9.93 -21.45
N SER A 382 -12.99 -9.07 -22.32
CA SER A 382 -14.19 -8.30 -22.04
C SER A 382 -15.47 -9.13 -21.87
N THR A 383 -15.47 -10.38 -22.34
CA THR A 383 -16.59 -11.32 -22.19
C THR A 383 -16.48 -12.14 -20.91
N GLY A 384 -15.33 -12.10 -20.23
CA GLY A 384 -15.00 -12.97 -19.11
C GLY A 384 -14.35 -14.29 -19.52
N ALA A 385 -14.06 -14.47 -20.81
CA ALA A 385 -13.31 -15.64 -21.28
C ALA A 385 -11.83 -15.50 -20.90
N GLU A 386 -11.21 -16.64 -20.60
CA GLU A 386 -9.82 -16.70 -20.19
C GLU A 386 -8.87 -16.42 -21.36
N ARG A 387 -7.98 -15.44 -21.17
CA ARG A 387 -6.84 -15.22 -22.07
C ARG A 387 -5.64 -16.05 -21.64
N TYR A 388 -5.36 -16.09 -20.34
CA TYR A 388 -4.41 -17.00 -19.74
C TYR A 388 -4.71 -17.18 -18.24
N HIS A 389 -4.29 -18.33 -17.68
CA HIS A 389 -4.23 -18.58 -16.25
C HIS A 389 -2.90 -19.28 -15.94
N THR A 390 -2.08 -18.65 -15.09
CA THR A 390 -0.82 -19.22 -14.61
C THR A 390 -0.92 -19.52 -13.12
N TYR A 391 -0.50 -20.72 -12.72
CA TYR A 391 -0.36 -21.13 -11.32
C TYR A 391 1.07 -21.57 -11.01
N HIS A 392 1.59 -21.09 -9.87
CA HIS A 392 2.87 -21.53 -9.32
C HIS A 392 2.66 -22.00 -7.87
N PRO A 393 3.01 -23.24 -7.50
CA PRO A 393 2.71 -23.75 -6.16
C PRO A 393 3.54 -23.05 -5.08
N ALA A 394 2.99 -22.87 -3.88
CA ALA A 394 3.72 -22.27 -2.76
C ALA A 394 4.81 -23.25 -2.21
N PRO A 395 5.92 -22.74 -1.63
CA PRO A 395 6.91 -23.55 -0.90
C PRO A 395 6.33 -24.43 0.22
N GLY A 396 6.62 -25.73 0.19
CA GLY A 396 6.35 -26.69 1.25
C GLY A 396 4.97 -27.37 1.22
N ARG A 397 4.93 -28.62 1.72
CA ARG A 397 3.69 -29.35 2.01
C ARG A 397 3.20 -29.03 3.41
N SER A 398 2.40 -27.99 3.60
CA SER A 398 1.46 -27.97 4.71
C SER A 398 0.16 -27.26 4.33
N THR A 399 -0.93 -27.99 4.53
CA THR A 399 -2.30 -27.51 4.55
C THR A 399 -2.40 -26.23 5.43
N LEU A 400 -2.77 -25.12 4.80
CA LEU A 400 -3.45 -23.97 5.41
C LEU A 400 -2.69 -22.97 6.34
N GLY A 401 -1.36 -22.90 6.37
CA GLY A 401 -0.75 -21.74 7.05
C GLY A 401 0.76 -21.69 7.13
N LYS A 402 1.32 -20.50 6.83
CA LYS A 402 2.70 -20.03 7.09
C LYS A 402 3.72 -20.07 5.94
N VAL A 403 3.31 -20.02 4.67
CA VAL A 403 4.13 -19.26 3.70
C VAL A 403 3.64 -17.82 3.77
N ALA A 404 4.17 -17.09 4.74
CA ALA A 404 4.15 -15.65 4.66
C ALA A 404 4.99 -15.29 3.43
N LEU A 405 4.34 -14.97 2.31
CA LEU A 405 4.94 -14.13 1.28
C LEU A 405 5.12 -12.73 1.91
N ALA A 406 6.01 -12.66 2.90
CA ALA A 406 6.62 -11.41 3.30
C ALA A 406 7.40 -10.92 2.09
N ALA A 407 7.24 -9.65 1.77
CA ALA A 407 8.07 -8.90 0.83
C ALA A 407 7.75 -8.91 -0.67
N VAL A 408 6.48 -8.78 -1.06
CA VAL A 408 6.24 -7.64 -1.97
C VAL A 408 5.90 -6.45 -1.08
N GLY A 409 6.97 -5.75 -0.69
CA GLY A 409 7.13 -4.91 0.50
C GLY A 409 5.86 -4.33 1.09
N VAL A 410 5.52 -4.69 2.32
CA VAL A 410 4.45 -4.04 3.09
C VAL A 410 4.69 -2.52 3.20
N LEU A 411 5.96 -2.06 3.13
CA LEU A 411 6.31 -0.65 3.07
C LEU A 411 6.26 -0.05 1.66
N ALA A 412 6.67 -0.79 0.62
CA ALA A 412 6.52 -0.35 -0.77
C ALA A 412 5.03 -0.30 -1.17
N VAL A 413 4.23 -1.25 -0.69
CA VAL A 413 2.77 -1.28 -0.77
C VAL A 413 2.19 -0.23 0.16
N ALA A 414 2.66 0.05 1.37
CA ALA A 414 2.12 1.16 2.16
C ALA A 414 2.44 2.54 1.56
N ALA A 415 3.57 2.70 0.85
CA ALA A 415 3.93 3.92 0.12
C ALA A 415 3.25 4.02 -1.26
N ASP A 416 3.07 2.90 -1.98
CA ASP A 416 2.23 2.80 -3.18
C ASP A 416 0.76 2.91 -2.82
N VAL A 417 0.33 2.43 -1.64
CA VAL A 417 -1.04 2.53 -1.12
C VAL A 417 -1.26 3.91 -0.56
N ALA A 418 -0.32 4.54 0.15
CA ALA A 418 -0.39 5.96 0.48
C ALA A 418 -0.38 6.82 -0.81
N GLY A 419 0.48 6.49 -1.78
CA GLY A 419 0.52 7.14 -3.09
C GLY A 419 -0.72 6.89 -3.95
N SER A 420 -1.31 5.70 -3.91
CA SER A 420 -2.53 5.34 -4.64
C SER A 420 -3.77 5.84 -3.91
N ILE A 421 -3.74 5.95 -2.58
CA ILE A 421 -4.77 6.60 -1.74
C ILE A 421 -4.76 8.11 -1.96
N LEU A 422 -3.57 8.72 -2.10
CA LEU A 422 -3.42 10.12 -2.48
C LEU A 422 -3.86 10.37 -3.94
N ASN A 423 -3.77 9.36 -4.82
CA ASN A 423 -4.19 9.45 -6.23
C ASN A 423 -5.62 8.92 -6.50
N ALA A 424 -6.26 8.17 -5.58
CA ALA A 424 -7.49 7.43 -5.84
C ALA A 424 -8.74 8.31 -5.96
N ASN A 425 -8.66 9.58 -5.59
CA ASN A 425 -9.84 10.42 -5.41
C ASN A 425 -9.98 11.56 -6.42
N ASP A 426 -9.13 11.67 -7.45
CA ASP A 426 -9.33 12.70 -8.46
C ASP A 426 -8.78 12.32 -9.86
N PRO A 427 -9.63 11.86 -10.79
CA PRO A 427 -9.29 11.69 -12.19
C PRO A 427 -8.90 13.00 -12.92
N GLY A 428 -9.08 14.16 -12.29
CA GLY A 428 -8.85 15.50 -12.84
C GLY A 428 -7.93 16.42 -12.02
N SER A 429 -7.32 15.94 -10.93
CA SER A 429 -6.31 16.73 -10.20
C SER A 429 -5.05 16.85 -11.06
N PRO A 430 -4.51 18.07 -11.31
CA PRO A 430 -3.14 18.18 -11.81
C PRO A 430 -2.21 17.43 -10.84
N PRO A 431 -1.09 16.85 -11.32
CA PRO A 431 -0.13 16.26 -10.41
C PRO A 431 0.19 17.29 -9.33
N ILE A 432 -0.09 16.96 -8.07
CA ILE A 432 0.39 17.74 -6.91
C ILE A 432 1.91 17.49 -6.86
N TYR A 433 2.58 18.14 -7.80
CA TYR A 433 4.00 18.23 -7.99
C TYR A 433 4.27 19.72 -7.96
N ASP A 434 4.61 20.22 -6.78
CA ASP A 434 5.24 21.53 -6.67
C ASP A 434 6.67 21.39 -7.23
N PRO A 435 6.99 22.02 -8.37
CA PRO A 435 8.32 21.94 -8.98
C PRO A 435 9.43 22.50 -8.08
N SER A 436 9.09 23.30 -7.06
CA SER A 436 10.06 23.85 -6.10
C SER A 436 10.62 22.80 -5.12
N PHE A 437 9.92 21.67 -4.93
CA PHE A 437 10.35 20.54 -4.09
C PHE A 437 10.86 19.34 -4.90
N SER A 438 11.41 19.60 -6.09
CA SER A 438 11.95 18.53 -6.93
C SER A 438 13.18 17.90 -6.26
N PHE A 439 12.99 16.73 -5.66
CA PHE A 439 14.08 15.78 -5.44
C PHE A 439 14.27 15.00 -6.75
N PRO A 440 15.32 15.30 -7.56
CA PRO A 440 15.38 14.78 -8.94
C PRO A 440 15.29 13.25 -9.01
N LYS A 441 15.99 12.55 -8.11
CA LYS A 441 15.93 11.09 -7.98
C LYS A 441 14.52 10.54 -7.68
N ILE A 442 13.70 11.27 -6.93
CA ILE A 442 12.31 10.85 -6.65
C ILE A 442 11.46 11.01 -7.90
N GLY A 443 11.62 12.13 -8.62
CA GLY A 443 10.91 12.36 -9.89
C GLY A 443 11.25 11.30 -10.95
N GLU A 444 12.54 10.97 -11.09
CA GLU A 444 13.02 9.91 -11.99
C GLU A 444 12.40 8.55 -11.65
N ARG A 445 12.42 8.17 -10.36
CA ARG A 445 11.86 6.91 -9.90
C ARG A 445 10.34 6.87 -10.07
N TYR A 446 9.64 7.98 -9.84
CA TYR A 446 8.20 8.07 -10.09
C TYR A 446 7.88 7.85 -11.59
N ALA A 447 8.62 8.48 -12.50
CA ALA A 447 8.44 8.27 -13.94
C ALA A 447 8.70 6.80 -14.34
N ALA A 448 9.75 6.18 -13.79
CA ALA A 448 10.07 4.78 -14.06
C ALA A 448 9.05 3.79 -13.46
N SER A 449 8.38 4.15 -12.36
CA SER A 449 7.38 3.29 -11.70
C SER A 449 6.18 2.95 -12.60
N GLN A 450 5.88 3.78 -13.60
CA GLN A 450 4.79 3.53 -14.55
C GLN A 450 5.07 2.31 -15.42
N GLN A 451 6.33 2.10 -15.82
CA GLN A 451 6.77 0.96 -16.62
C GLN A 451 6.91 -0.32 -15.79
N ALA A 452 7.12 -0.20 -14.48
CA ALA A 452 7.22 -1.34 -13.57
C ALA A 452 5.89 -2.08 -13.32
N ARG A 453 4.75 -1.49 -13.73
CA ARG A 453 3.39 -2.00 -13.44
C ARG A 453 3.02 -3.27 -14.17
N ASP A 454 3.82 -3.70 -15.14
CA ASP A 454 3.53 -4.83 -16.05
C ASP A 454 3.89 -6.20 -15.48
N TYR A 455 4.34 -6.26 -14.22
CA TYR A 455 4.79 -7.51 -13.60
C TYR A 455 4.11 -7.80 -12.26
N VAL A 456 3.85 -9.08 -12.02
CA VAL A 456 3.51 -9.67 -10.72
C VAL A 456 4.74 -10.42 -10.22
N TYR A 457 4.96 -10.38 -8.90
CA TYR A 457 6.05 -11.10 -8.26
C TYR A 457 5.49 -12.11 -7.28
N SER A 458 6.05 -13.32 -7.26
CA SER A 458 5.60 -14.39 -6.36
C SER A 458 6.77 -15.22 -5.85
N VAL A 459 6.60 -15.86 -4.70
CA VAL A 459 7.48 -16.92 -4.20
C VAL A 459 6.77 -18.25 -4.42
N ALA A 460 7.41 -19.14 -5.17
CA ALA A 460 6.90 -20.45 -5.52
C ALA A 460 7.87 -21.56 -5.10
N GLU A 461 7.43 -22.81 -5.21
CA GLU A 461 8.26 -24.01 -5.19
C GLU A 461 8.45 -24.50 -6.62
N GLU A 462 9.70 -24.63 -7.04
CA GLU A 462 10.02 -25.29 -8.31
C GLU A 462 11.09 -26.36 -8.07
N GLU A 463 11.13 -27.34 -8.96
CA GLU A 463 12.14 -28.39 -8.99
C GLU A 463 13.35 -27.88 -9.76
N ASP A 464 14.53 -27.90 -9.14
CA ASP A 464 15.76 -27.50 -9.81
C ASP A 464 16.29 -28.58 -10.76
N SER A 465 17.39 -28.30 -11.47
CA SER A 465 18.00 -29.22 -12.44
C SER A 465 18.48 -30.54 -11.82
N THR A 466 18.54 -30.64 -10.49
CA THR A 466 18.94 -31.85 -9.76
C THR A 466 17.75 -32.62 -9.18
N GLY A 467 16.53 -32.17 -9.44
CA GLY A 467 15.31 -32.78 -8.93
C GLY A 467 14.92 -32.31 -7.52
N HIS A 468 15.63 -31.33 -6.96
CA HIS A 468 15.35 -30.82 -5.62
C HIS A 468 14.32 -29.69 -5.68
N LYS A 469 13.23 -29.86 -4.92
CA LYS A 469 12.24 -28.81 -4.73
C LYS A 469 12.75 -27.75 -3.76
N ARG A 470 12.77 -26.50 -4.20
CA ARG A 470 13.26 -25.37 -3.41
C ARG A 470 12.47 -24.10 -3.71
N PRO A 471 12.44 -23.12 -2.79
CA PRO A 471 11.75 -21.86 -3.04
C PRO A 471 12.43 -21.07 -4.16
N VAL A 472 11.61 -20.41 -4.99
CA VAL A 472 12.04 -19.56 -6.10
C VAL A 472 11.23 -18.27 -6.11
N PHE A 473 11.91 -17.15 -6.27
CA PHE A 473 11.29 -15.86 -6.52
C PHE A 473 11.06 -15.68 -8.02
N LEU A 474 9.83 -15.38 -8.40
CA LEU A 474 9.37 -15.28 -9.77
C LEU A 474 9.02 -13.84 -10.13
N ARG A 475 9.38 -13.42 -11.34
CA ARG A 475 8.79 -12.26 -12.02
C ARG A 475 7.94 -12.75 -13.17
N ILE A 476 6.65 -12.42 -13.13
CA ILE A 476 5.62 -12.89 -14.05
C ILE A 476 5.08 -11.69 -14.81
N HIS A 477 5.01 -11.76 -16.13
CA HIS A 477 4.47 -10.69 -16.95
C HIS A 477 2.92 -10.75 -16.97
N LYS A 478 2.28 -9.58 -16.84
CA LYS A 478 0.82 -9.46 -16.64
C LYS A 478 -0.02 -9.64 -17.89
N ASP A 479 0.56 -9.57 -19.09
CA ASP A 479 -0.24 -9.68 -20.33
C ASP A 479 -0.30 -11.12 -20.88
N ASP A 480 0.67 -11.96 -20.52
CA ASP A 480 0.79 -13.33 -21.04
C ASP A 480 1.03 -14.38 -19.94
N GLY A 481 1.16 -13.98 -18.68
CA GLY A 481 1.36 -14.90 -17.55
C GLY A 481 2.71 -15.60 -17.55
N ARG A 482 3.64 -15.20 -18.42
CA ARG A 482 4.94 -15.87 -18.56
C ARG A 482 5.89 -15.47 -17.44
N VAL A 483 6.57 -16.46 -16.86
CA VAL A 483 7.72 -16.20 -15.98
C VAL A 483 8.87 -15.67 -16.83
N VAL A 484 9.21 -14.40 -16.65
CA VAL A 484 10.32 -13.75 -17.36
C VAL A 484 11.64 -13.90 -16.61
N ARG A 485 11.60 -14.09 -15.29
CA ARG A 485 12.81 -14.27 -14.47
C ARG A 485 12.56 -15.08 -13.20
N ARG A 486 13.62 -15.75 -12.75
CA ARG A 486 13.69 -16.59 -11.55
C ARG A 486 14.91 -16.24 -10.72
N VAL A 487 14.76 -16.25 -9.40
CA VAL A 487 15.86 -16.24 -8.44
C VAL A 487 15.63 -17.33 -7.43
N TRP A 488 16.54 -18.29 -7.34
CA TRP A 488 16.44 -19.35 -6.36
C TRP A 488 16.78 -18.86 -4.96
N LEU A 489 16.03 -19.30 -3.96
CA LEU A 489 16.20 -18.88 -2.57
C LEU A 489 16.74 -20.08 -1.77
N GLU A 490 17.74 -19.85 -0.93
CA GLU A 490 18.38 -20.90 -0.12
C GLU A 490 17.57 -21.19 1.16
N GLU A 491 16.95 -20.17 1.74
CA GLU A 491 16.13 -20.31 2.95
C GLU A 491 14.67 -20.66 2.64
N LYS A 492 14.05 -21.47 3.51
CA LYS A 492 12.62 -21.81 3.42
C LYS A 492 11.69 -20.63 3.71
N GLN A 493 12.15 -19.63 4.45
CA GLN A 493 11.43 -18.38 4.75
C GLN A 493 12.34 -17.19 4.48
N PRO A 494 12.60 -16.89 3.20
CA PRO A 494 13.57 -15.86 2.85
C PRO A 494 13.03 -14.49 3.24
N GLU A 495 13.87 -13.69 3.89
CA GLU A 495 13.64 -12.25 4.05
C GLU A 495 14.22 -11.54 2.82
N PHE A 496 13.42 -10.71 2.17
CA PHE A 496 13.87 -9.96 1.00
C PHE A 496 13.20 -8.60 0.90
N GLU A 497 13.70 -7.76 0.00
CA GLU A 497 13.11 -6.50 -0.41
C GLU A 497 13.14 -6.40 -1.93
N LEU A 498 12.07 -5.86 -2.52
CA LEU A 498 11.96 -5.69 -3.96
C LEU A 498 11.83 -4.21 -4.30
N ASP A 499 12.81 -3.70 -5.04
CA ASP A 499 12.64 -2.46 -5.78
C ASP A 499 11.89 -2.76 -7.08
N ARG A 500 10.56 -2.58 -7.07
CA ARG A 500 9.73 -2.80 -8.27
C ARG A 500 10.12 -1.88 -9.43
N ILE A 501 10.60 -0.67 -9.13
CA ILE A 501 10.91 0.36 -10.12
C ILE A 501 12.10 -0.07 -10.97
N THR A 502 13.16 -0.55 -10.32
CA THR A 502 14.37 -1.01 -11.00
C THR A 502 14.33 -2.51 -11.30
N GLY A 503 13.40 -3.26 -10.72
CA GLY A 503 13.38 -4.72 -10.76
C GLY A 503 14.57 -5.33 -10.02
N MET A 504 14.99 -4.75 -8.89
CA MET A 504 16.07 -5.31 -8.07
C MET A 504 15.50 -6.05 -6.86
N LEU A 505 15.93 -7.29 -6.67
CA LEU A 505 15.59 -8.12 -5.52
C LEU A 505 16.80 -8.20 -4.58
N TYR A 506 16.62 -7.86 -3.32
CA TYR A 506 17.63 -7.95 -2.27
C TYR A 506 17.23 -9.05 -1.29
N VAL A 507 17.97 -10.14 -1.26
CA VAL A 507 17.70 -11.29 -0.38
C VAL A 507 18.67 -11.24 0.79
N ARG A 508 18.15 -11.32 2.01
CA ARG A 508 18.95 -11.52 3.20
C ARG A 508 19.21 -13.02 3.37
N ASP A 509 20.48 -13.36 3.58
CA ASP A 509 20.94 -14.72 3.87
C ASP A 509 21.89 -14.65 5.07
N GLY A 510 21.36 -14.93 6.26
CA GLY A 510 22.07 -14.73 7.53
C GLY A 510 22.58 -13.29 7.74
N ARG A 511 23.89 -13.10 7.53
CA ARG A 511 24.62 -11.80 7.63
C ARG A 511 24.87 -11.14 6.28
N GLU A 512 24.39 -11.72 5.20
CA GLU A 512 24.65 -11.27 3.85
C GLU A 512 23.40 -10.69 3.21
N VAL A 513 23.62 -9.72 2.32
CA VAL A 513 22.61 -9.20 1.41
C VAL A 513 23.06 -9.52 -0.01
N LEU A 514 22.22 -10.26 -0.72
CA LEU A 514 22.44 -10.71 -2.09
C LEU A 514 21.51 -9.93 -3.02
N ALA A 515 22.05 -9.26 -4.02
CA ALA A 515 21.25 -8.52 -4.98
C ALA A 515 21.10 -9.27 -6.29
N PHE A 516 19.89 -9.28 -6.84
CA PHE A 516 19.56 -9.93 -8.10
C PHE A 516 18.77 -8.98 -8.98
N LYS A 517 19.03 -9.01 -10.29
CA LYS A 517 18.19 -8.35 -11.28
C LYS A 517 17.02 -9.26 -11.63
N MET A 518 15.80 -8.76 -11.44
CA MET A 518 14.55 -9.38 -11.86
C MET A 518 14.15 -8.93 -13.25
#